data_AF-A0A2V8MXK4-F1
#
_entry.id   AF-A0A2V8MXK4-F1
#
_cell.length_a   1.000
_cell.length_b   1.000
_cell.length_c   1.000
_cell.angle_alpha   90.00
_cell.angle_beta   90.00
_cell.angle_gamma   90.00
#
_symmetry.space_group_name_H-M   'P 1'
#
loop_
_entity.id
_entity.type
_entity.pdbx_description
1 polymer ?
#
loop_
_entity_poly.entity_id
_entity_poly.type
_entity_poly.pdbx_seq_one_letter_code
_entity_poly.pdbx_strand_id
1 'polypeptide(L)'
;MRKCLILSTVSIFVAATLLLAHGDATHIMGTVTAVNGNHVTVKTQEGKSEIVMLEKTTKYIAGSKAATAADLKVGTRVVIDAKMDEKMKMFTAEEIKIGAAPPAKTDAKGKPAAHSETHADHK
;
A
#
# COMPACT_ATOMS: atom_id res chain seq x y z
N MET A 1 31.68 62.31 -14.54
CA MET A 1 32.47 61.46 -15.47
C MET A 1 33.46 60.71 -14.58
N ARG A 2 33.48 59.39 -14.42
CA ARG A 2 33.49 58.31 -15.41
C ARG A 2 32.75 57.09 -14.84
N LYS A 3 31.96 56.47 -15.70
CA LYS A 3 31.23 55.21 -15.48
C LYS A 3 32.27 54.09 -15.40
N CYS A 4 32.28 53.29 -14.33
CA CYS A 4 32.97 52.01 -14.33
C CYS A 4 31.95 50.88 -14.44
N LEU A 5 32.18 50.11 -15.48
CA LEU A 5 31.36 49.12 -16.14
C LEU A 5 31.43 47.79 -15.37
N ILE A 6 30.26 47.27 -14.98
CA ILE A 6 29.83 45.86 -15.06
C ILE A 6 30.89 44.79 -14.72
N LEU A 7 30.69 44.08 -13.61
CA LEU A 7 31.00 42.65 -13.55
C LEU A 7 29.82 41.94 -12.87
N SER A 8 28.93 41.41 -13.71
CA SER A 8 27.65 40.81 -13.34
C SER A 8 27.88 39.50 -12.61
N THR A 9 27.78 39.50 -11.27
CA THR A 9 27.68 38.29 -10.46
C THR A 9 26.22 37.86 -10.40
N VAL A 10 25.71 37.26 -11.48
CA VAL A 10 24.47 36.45 -11.41
C VAL A 10 24.89 34.99 -11.33
N SER A 11 25.36 34.64 -10.14
CA SER A 11 25.34 33.26 -9.69
C SER A 11 23.88 32.92 -9.37
N ILE A 12 23.26 32.06 -10.17
CA ILE A 12 22.17 31.16 -9.78
C ILE A 12 22.10 30.10 -10.88
N PHE A 13 22.97 29.12 -10.76
CA PHE A 13 22.78 27.80 -11.36
C PHE A 13 21.90 27.01 -10.37
N VAL A 14 20.62 27.37 -10.23
CA VAL A 14 19.69 26.55 -9.46
C VAL A 14 19.11 25.52 -10.41
N ALA A 15 19.58 24.30 -10.18
CA ALA A 15 19.26 23.09 -10.91
C ALA A 15 17.76 22.95 -11.18
N ALA A 16 17.43 22.77 -12.46
CA ALA A 16 16.16 22.24 -12.90
C ALA A 16 16.08 20.74 -12.54
N THR A 17 15.67 20.40 -11.32
CA THR A 17 15.30 19.02 -10.97
C THR A 17 14.20 18.97 -9.93
N LEU A 18 12.95 19.23 -10.32
CA LEU A 18 11.79 18.67 -9.61
C LEU A 18 10.73 18.28 -10.64
N LEU A 19 11.04 17.30 -11.48
CA LEU A 19 10.03 16.44 -12.10
C LEU A 19 10.03 15.11 -11.34
N LEU A 20 9.40 15.09 -10.16
CA LEU A 20 8.83 13.87 -9.59
C LEU A 20 7.51 14.24 -8.93
N ALA A 21 6.51 14.46 -9.78
CA ALA A 21 5.12 14.52 -9.37
C ALA A 21 4.28 13.69 -10.37
N HIS A 22 4.67 12.44 -10.60
CA HIS A 22 3.72 11.43 -11.05
C HIS A 22 3.19 10.80 -9.76
N GLY A 23 1.90 11.02 -9.50
CA GLY A 23 1.21 10.46 -8.35
C GLY A 23 1.02 8.96 -8.53
N ASP A 24 2.11 8.19 -8.46
CA ASP A 24 2.11 6.72 -8.57
C ASP A 24 1.61 6.08 -7.27
N ALA A 25 0.42 6.49 -6.82
CA ALA A 25 -0.27 5.79 -5.75
C ALA A 25 -0.62 4.38 -6.25
N THR A 26 0.09 3.39 -5.70
CA THR A 26 -0.17 1.98 -5.89
C THR A 26 -1.42 1.60 -5.10
N HIS A 27 -2.36 0.97 -5.80
CA HIS A 27 -3.62 0.55 -5.21
C HIS A 27 -3.52 -0.92 -4.76
N ILE A 28 -3.49 -1.14 -3.45
CA ILE A 28 -3.36 -2.46 -2.84
C ILE A 28 -4.72 -2.88 -2.28
N MET A 29 -5.34 -3.87 -2.89
CA MET A 29 -6.60 -4.45 -2.41
C MET A 29 -6.36 -5.83 -1.80
N GLY A 30 -6.87 -6.06 -0.60
CA GLY A 30 -6.66 -7.34 0.06
C GLY A 30 -7.35 -7.51 1.40
N THR A 31 -6.86 -8.47 2.16
CA THR A 31 -7.31 -8.78 3.52
C THR A 31 -6.16 -8.63 4.49
N VAL A 32 -6.39 -7.91 5.58
CA VAL A 32 -5.39 -7.73 6.64
C VAL A 32 -5.08 -9.09 7.28
N THR A 33 -3.81 -9.48 7.32
CA THR A 33 -3.35 -10.72 7.95
C THR A 33 -2.60 -10.45 9.25
N ALA A 34 -1.98 -9.29 9.40
CA ALA A 34 -1.32 -8.84 10.63
C ALA A 34 -1.36 -7.31 10.74
N VAL A 35 -1.42 -6.81 11.98
CA VAL A 35 -1.32 -5.39 12.30
C VAL A 35 -0.27 -5.26 13.40
N ASN A 36 0.82 -4.56 13.09
CA ASN A 36 1.97 -4.38 13.98
C ASN A 36 2.26 -2.89 14.10
N GLY A 37 1.52 -2.18 14.95
CA GLY A 37 1.75 -0.77 15.31
C GLY A 37 1.96 0.20 14.15
N ASN A 38 3.16 0.19 13.59
CA ASN A 38 3.66 1.03 12.50
C ASN A 38 3.56 0.39 11.11
N HIS A 39 3.10 -0.86 10.97
CA HIS A 39 2.88 -1.50 9.67
C HIS A 39 1.72 -2.50 9.70
N VAL A 40 1.16 -2.76 8.53
CA VAL A 40 0.10 -3.74 8.30
C VAL A 40 0.54 -4.70 7.20
N THR A 41 0.22 -5.99 7.37
CA THR A 41 0.39 -6.99 6.32
C THR A 41 -0.95 -7.27 5.68
N VAL A 42 -0.99 -7.21 4.35
CA VAL A 42 -2.19 -7.42 3.55
C VAL A 42 -1.94 -8.56 2.59
N LYS A 43 -2.81 -9.56 2.62
CA LYS A 43 -2.87 -10.58 1.59
C LYS A 43 -3.69 -10.06 0.41
N THR A 44 -3.04 -9.87 -0.73
CA THR A 44 -3.69 -9.42 -1.97
C THR A 44 -4.59 -10.52 -2.54
N GLN A 45 -5.45 -10.16 -3.50
CA GLN A 45 -6.31 -11.15 -4.18
C GLN A 45 -5.53 -12.20 -4.96
N GLU A 46 -4.32 -11.88 -5.37
CA GLU A 46 -3.38 -12.80 -6.04
C GLU A 46 -2.71 -13.77 -5.06
N GLY A 47 -2.97 -13.63 -3.76
CA GLY A 47 -2.42 -14.49 -2.72
C GLY A 47 -1.04 -14.07 -2.20
N LYS A 48 -0.46 -12.98 -2.72
CA LYS A 48 0.79 -12.39 -2.22
C LYS A 48 0.56 -11.64 -0.92
N SER A 49 1.56 -11.58 -0.05
CA SER A 49 1.52 -10.78 1.18
C SER A 49 2.37 -9.53 1.01
N GLU A 50 1.74 -8.36 1.09
CA GLU A 50 2.39 -7.06 1.00
C GLU A 50 2.46 -6.43 2.40
N ILE A 51 3.60 -5.82 2.72
CA ILE A 51 3.79 -5.07 3.97
C ILE A 51 3.68 -3.59 3.62
N VAL A 52 2.78 -2.90 4.32
CA VAL A 52 2.54 -1.48 4.14
C VAL A 52 2.79 -0.75 5.45
N MET A 53 3.65 0.27 5.40
CA MET A 53 3.95 1.18 6.49
C MET A 53 2.79 2.14 6.74
N LEU A 54 2.51 2.36 8.02
CA LEU A 54 1.50 3.31 8.49
C LEU A 54 2.21 4.54 9.04
N GLU A 55 1.78 5.72 8.59
CA GLU A 55 2.29 6.99 9.07
C GLU A 55 1.20 7.80 9.77
N LYS A 56 1.62 8.84 10.50
CA LYS A 56 0.67 9.75 11.18
C LYS A 56 -0.21 10.52 10.20
N THR A 57 0.24 10.64 8.95
CA THR A 57 -0.45 11.29 7.83
C THR A 57 -1.42 10.35 7.12
N THR A 58 -1.38 9.03 7.40
CA THR A 58 -2.27 8.05 6.78
C THR A 58 -3.72 8.36 7.15
N LYS A 59 -4.56 8.51 6.14
CA LYS A 59 -6.00 8.77 6.31
C LYS A 59 -6.77 7.45 6.36
N TYR A 60 -7.66 7.29 7.33
CA TYR A 60 -8.47 6.08 7.49
C TYR A 60 -9.95 6.38 7.24
N ILE A 61 -10.60 5.55 6.44
CA ILE A 61 -12.02 5.69 6.08
C ILE A 61 -12.70 4.33 6.18
N ALA A 62 -13.84 4.25 6.86
CA ALA A 62 -14.70 3.07 6.87
C ALA A 62 -16.02 3.41 6.17
N GLY A 63 -16.21 2.88 4.95
CA GLY A 63 -17.31 3.28 4.09
C GLY A 63 -17.26 4.78 3.76
N SER A 64 -18.16 5.57 4.37
CA SER A 64 -18.20 7.03 4.22
C SER A 64 -17.82 7.80 5.49
N LYS A 65 -17.39 7.10 6.55
CA LYS A 65 -17.04 7.70 7.84
C LYS A 65 -15.53 7.73 8.03
N ALA A 66 -15.03 8.76 8.71
CA ALA A 66 -13.65 8.76 9.20
C ALA A 66 -13.45 7.58 10.16
N ALA A 67 -12.32 6.89 10.01
CA ALA A 67 -11.92 5.78 10.84
C ALA A 67 -10.53 6.04 11.45
N THR A 68 -9.99 5.05 12.14
CA THR A 68 -8.67 5.13 12.76
C THR A 68 -7.87 3.85 12.51
N ALA A 69 -6.58 3.87 12.83
CA ALA A 69 -5.75 2.66 12.80
C ALA A 69 -6.29 1.54 13.71
N ALA A 70 -7.03 1.86 14.77
CA ALA A 70 -7.63 0.87 15.67
C ALA A 70 -8.77 0.08 15.01
N ASP A 71 -9.35 0.59 13.93
CA ASP A 71 -10.38 -0.09 13.14
C ASP A 71 -9.78 -1.14 12.18
N LEU A 72 -8.45 -1.11 11.97
CA LEU A 72 -7.75 -2.17 11.25
C LEU A 72 -7.66 -3.43 12.10
N LYS A 73 -8.39 -4.45 11.66
CA LYS A 73 -8.43 -5.76 12.31
C LYS A 73 -8.02 -6.84 11.33
N VAL A 74 -7.34 -7.85 11.84
CA VAL A 74 -7.01 -9.05 11.07
C VAL A 74 -8.30 -9.69 10.56
N GLY A 75 -8.30 -10.08 9.29
CA GLY A 75 -9.46 -10.60 8.60
C GLY A 75 -10.28 -9.55 7.85
N THR A 76 -10.11 -8.25 8.13
CA THR A 76 -10.86 -7.19 7.46
C THR A 76 -10.37 -6.95 6.04
N ARG A 77 -11.30 -6.73 5.10
CA ARG A 77 -10.98 -6.33 3.72
C ARG A 77 -10.56 -4.87 3.72
N VAL A 78 -9.46 -4.55 3.06
CA VAL A 78 -8.95 -3.18 2.96
C VAL A 78 -8.58 -2.86 1.52
N VAL A 79 -8.68 -1.57 1.21
CA VAL A 79 -8.20 -0.97 -0.02
C VAL A 79 -7.26 0.15 0.39
N ILE A 80 -6.00 0.03 -0.01
CA ILE A 80 -4.93 0.94 0.42
C ILE A 80 -4.40 1.67 -0.80
N ASP A 81 -4.44 2.99 -0.75
CA ASP A 81 -3.70 3.86 -1.65
C ASP A 81 -2.34 4.11 -1.00
N ALA A 82 -1.27 3.51 -1.56
CA ALA A 82 0.07 3.54 -1.01
C ALA A 82 1.08 4.08 -2.02
N LYS A 83 2.13 4.73 -1.55
CA LYS A 83 3.28 5.13 -2.39
C LYS A 83 4.47 4.24 -2.09
N MET A 84 5.25 3.92 -3.12
CA MET A 84 6.54 3.27 -2.92
C MET A 84 7.51 4.28 -2.30
N ASP A 85 8.03 3.98 -1.13
CA ASP A 85 9.19 4.66 -0.59
C ASP A 85 10.44 4.08 -1.26
N GLU A 86 11.08 4.84 -2.15
CA GLU A 86 12.26 4.40 -2.90
C GLU A 86 13.48 4.15 -2.00
N LYS A 87 13.55 4.79 -0.83
CA LYS A 87 14.68 4.65 0.11
C LYS A 87 14.57 3.34 0.89
N MET A 88 13.39 3.05 1.40
CA MET A 88 13.13 1.84 2.20
C MET A 88 12.69 0.65 1.35
N LYS A 89 12.36 0.88 0.06
CA LYS A 89 11.75 -0.12 -0.85
C LYS A 89 10.51 -0.77 -0.23
N MET A 90 9.70 0.04 0.44
CA MET A 90 8.48 -0.37 1.12
C MET A 90 7.32 0.53 0.72
N PHE A 91 6.10 0.00 0.76
CA PHE A 91 4.90 0.80 0.53
C PHE A 91 4.54 1.60 1.78
N THR A 92 4.24 2.88 1.62
CA THR A 92 3.75 3.76 2.67
C THR A 92 2.31 4.14 2.36
N ALA A 93 1.39 3.91 3.31
CA ALA A 93 -0.03 4.18 3.12
C ALA A 93 -0.34 5.67 3.19
N GLU A 94 -1.00 6.20 2.16
CA GLU A 94 -1.58 7.55 2.17
C GLU A 94 -3.03 7.53 2.63
N GLU A 95 -3.81 6.57 2.12
CA GLU A 95 -5.21 6.38 2.50
C GLU A 95 -5.53 4.90 2.63
N ILE A 96 -6.29 4.54 3.68
CA ILE A 96 -6.77 3.19 3.92
C ILE A 96 -8.28 3.21 4.04
N LYS A 97 -8.93 2.56 3.09
CA LYS A 97 -10.37 2.29 3.08
C LYS A 97 -10.60 0.92 3.69
N ILE A 98 -11.23 0.92 4.86
CA ILE A 98 -11.60 -0.25 5.64
C ILE A 98 -12.97 -0.70 5.15
N GLY A 99 -13.03 -1.89 4.56
CA GLY A 99 -14.28 -2.53 4.20
C GLY A 99 -15.08 -2.92 5.43
N ALA A 100 -16.40 -3.07 5.27
CA ALA A 100 -17.23 -3.66 6.31
C ALA A 100 -16.59 -5.00 6.75
N ALA A 101 -16.48 -5.20 8.07
CA ALA A 101 -15.91 -6.42 8.62
C ALA A 101 -16.56 -7.62 7.93
N PRO A 102 -15.79 -8.60 7.42
CA PRO A 102 -16.38 -9.78 6.86
C PRO A 102 -17.26 -10.43 7.93
N PRO A 103 -18.40 -11.04 7.55
CA PRO A 103 -19.11 -11.91 8.47
C PRO A 103 -18.09 -12.89 9.04
N ALA A 104 -18.07 -13.02 10.38
CA ALA A 104 -17.21 -13.95 11.07
C ALA A 104 -17.22 -15.27 10.30
N LYS A 105 -16.04 -15.76 9.91
CA LYS A 105 -15.95 -17.05 9.24
C LYS A 105 -16.49 -18.09 10.21
N THR A 106 -17.73 -18.53 10.02
CA THR A 106 -18.08 -19.91 10.27
C THR A 106 -17.12 -20.72 9.43
N ASP A 107 -16.29 -21.49 10.13
CA ASP A 107 -15.47 -22.61 9.67
C ASP A 107 -15.42 -22.81 8.15
N ALA A 108 -14.34 -22.34 7.51
CA ALA A 108 -13.90 -22.93 6.26
C ALA A 108 -13.26 -24.30 6.55
N LYS A 109 -14.08 -25.24 7.02
CA LYS A 109 -13.86 -26.68 6.81
C LYS A 109 -14.10 -26.93 5.33
N GLY A 110 -13.07 -26.63 4.54
CA GLY A 110 -13.03 -26.91 3.11
C GLY A 110 -11.73 -27.63 2.77
N LYS A 111 -11.59 -28.88 3.23
CA LYS A 111 -10.77 -29.86 2.50
C LYS A 111 -11.57 -30.20 1.23
N PRO A 112 -10.96 -30.06 0.05
CA PRO A 112 -10.59 -31.26 -0.68
C PRO A 112 -9.24 -31.09 -1.37
N ALA A 113 -8.18 -31.63 -0.76
CA ALA A 113 -7.10 -32.23 -1.54
C ALA A 113 -7.32 -33.74 -1.50
N ALA A 114 -8.33 -34.18 -2.25
CA ALA A 114 -8.44 -35.55 -2.73
C ALA A 114 -8.28 -35.45 -4.24
N HIS A 115 -7.03 -35.50 -4.71
CA HIS A 115 -6.76 -35.95 -6.07
C HIS A 115 -6.96 -37.47 -6.04
N SER A 116 -8.06 -37.92 -6.62
CA SER A 116 -8.22 -39.32 -7.03
C SER A 116 -9.05 -39.32 -8.30
N GLU A 117 -8.35 -39.11 -9.42
CA GLU A 117 -8.73 -39.63 -10.72
C GLU A 117 -7.46 -40.22 -11.37
N THR A 118 -7.25 -41.50 -11.06
CA THR A 118 -7.00 -42.60 -12.01
C THR A 118 -6.09 -42.31 -13.22
N HIS A 119 -4.83 -42.73 -13.14
CA HIS A 119 -4.09 -43.16 -14.33
C HIS A 119 -4.28 -44.68 -14.46
N ALA A 120 -5.35 -45.07 -15.17
CA ALA A 120 -5.51 -46.44 -15.64
C ALA A 120 -4.77 -46.58 -16.98
N ASP A 121 -3.92 -47.61 -17.01
CA ASP A 121 -3.68 -48.47 -18.16
C ASP A 121 -3.10 -47.83 -19.43
N HIS A 122 -1.80 -48.01 -19.63
CA HIS A 122 -1.28 -48.19 -20.99
C HIS A 122 -0.63 -49.58 -21.05
N LYS A 123 -1.34 -50.47 -21.75
CA LYS A 123 -0.83 -51.75 -22.21
C LYS A 123 0.18 -51.59 -23.34
#